data_AF-A0A0F8Z2F3-F1
#
_entry.id   AF-A0A0F8Z2F3-F1
#
_cell.length_a   1.000
_cell.length_b   1.000
_cell.length_c   1.000
_cell.angle_alpha   90.00
_cell.angle_beta   90.00
_cell.angle_gamma   90.00
#
_symmetry.space_group_name_H-M   'P 1'
#
loop_
_entity.id
_entity.type
_entity.pdbx_description
1 polymer ?
#
loop_
_entity_poly.entity_id
_entity_poly.type
_entity_poly.pdbx_seq_one_letter_code
_entity_poly.pdbx_strand_id
1 'polypeptide(L)'
;NGKIMCALGAGMSETGHLSPQGRARALSAMRRFSKLADGMGLSELTVVATAAVRDASDGREFCADVLRETGLRIWVIDGEEEARLSAQGVLLGWPGAYGLVCDIGGSSMELAEISGGRVGRRVTSQLGPLKLRDLKGGAKGRHAHIKEVITGLQEKMGNQRDRLFLVGGSWRAIARIDMYRRGYPLHVLHEYRMTVTSVRETVKFIQASDLDELRNACGVSSSRMSLVPYAAEVLSRLVKTFRPKDIAISSYGIREGMLYEQMPQRLRDRDPLIEACYFAEAKDARMPGFGKVLYNFILPLYRSAPHARKRLVKAACLLHDVSWRAHPDYRAETCFDNATRANLGGLK
;
A
#
# COMPACT_ATOMS: atom_id res chain seq x y z
N ASN A 1 -1.70 -10.74 -9.20
CA ASN A 1 -2.60 -9.86 -8.43
C ASN A 1 -3.87 -9.55 -9.21
N GLY A 2 -4.99 -10.18 -8.84
CA GLY A 2 -6.32 -9.83 -9.39
C GLY A 2 -7.01 -8.78 -8.51
N LYS A 3 -7.70 -7.81 -9.11
CA LYS A 3 -8.51 -6.81 -8.39
C LYS A 3 -9.78 -6.52 -9.19
N ILE A 4 -10.93 -6.55 -8.52
CA ILE A 4 -12.24 -6.23 -9.13
C ILE A 4 -12.86 -5.09 -8.33
N MET A 5 -13.29 -4.04 -9.04
CA MET A 5 -13.94 -2.88 -8.43
C MET A 5 -15.44 -3.14 -8.28
N CYS A 6 -15.86 -3.59 -7.09
CA CYS A 6 -17.26 -3.92 -6.82
C CYS A 6 -18.08 -2.73 -6.27
N ALA A 7 -17.42 -1.70 -5.71
CA ALA A 7 -18.08 -0.55 -5.09
C ALA A 7 -19.17 -0.96 -4.06
N LEU A 8 -18.82 -1.90 -3.17
CA LEU A 8 -19.76 -2.57 -2.26
C LEU A 8 -20.51 -1.59 -1.35
N GLY A 9 -19.86 -0.51 -0.90
CA GLY A 9 -20.46 0.53 -0.04
C GLY A 9 -21.07 1.72 -0.79
N ALA A 10 -21.30 1.64 -2.11
CA ALA A 10 -21.93 2.74 -2.84
C ALA A 10 -23.40 2.94 -2.40
N GLY A 11 -23.80 4.18 -2.10
CA GLY A 11 -25.16 4.52 -1.64
C GLY A 11 -25.44 4.19 -0.17
N MET A 12 -24.51 3.56 0.53
CA MET A 12 -24.69 3.07 1.91
C MET A 12 -24.92 4.19 2.93
N SER A 13 -24.47 5.42 2.65
CA SER A 13 -24.71 6.58 3.52
C SER A 13 -26.19 6.96 3.61
N GLU A 14 -26.98 6.61 2.60
CA GLU A 14 -28.42 6.91 2.54
C GLU A 14 -29.26 5.70 2.91
N THR A 15 -28.86 4.50 2.46
CA THR A 15 -29.67 3.29 2.62
C THR A 15 -29.33 2.48 3.86
N GLY A 16 -28.11 2.57 4.39
CA GLY A 16 -27.61 1.66 5.43
C GLY A 16 -27.40 0.22 4.97
N HIS A 17 -27.46 -0.04 3.66
CA HIS A 17 -27.31 -1.35 3.03
C HIS A 17 -26.15 -1.38 2.03
N LEU A 18 -25.64 -2.58 1.75
CA LEU A 18 -24.71 -2.80 0.65
C LEU A 18 -25.38 -2.53 -0.71
N SER A 19 -24.61 -2.04 -1.67
CA SER A 19 -25.10 -1.86 -3.05
C SER A 19 -25.53 -3.21 -3.63
N PRO A 20 -26.76 -3.37 -4.15
CA PRO A 20 -27.19 -4.63 -4.76
C PRO A 20 -26.29 -5.06 -5.93
N GLN A 21 -25.94 -4.12 -6.82
CA GLN A 21 -25.01 -4.40 -7.92
C GLN A 21 -23.58 -4.65 -7.40
N GLY A 22 -23.18 -4.00 -6.30
CA GLY A 22 -21.89 -4.25 -5.65
C GLY A 22 -21.80 -5.64 -5.03
N ARG A 23 -22.86 -6.09 -4.35
CA ARG A 23 -22.99 -7.41 -3.71
C ARG A 23 -22.89 -8.53 -4.74
N ALA A 24 -23.65 -8.42 -5.83
CA ALA A 24 -23.59 -9.40 -6.94
C ALA A 24 -22.19 -9.50 -7.57
N ARG A 25 -21.55 -8.34 -7.83
CA ARG A 25 -20.18 -8.31 -8.38
C ARG A 25 -19.15 -8.89 -7.40
N ALA A 26 -19.27 -8.57 -6.12
CA ALA A 26 -18.35 -9.08 -5.09
C ALA A 26 -18.49 -10.59 -4.93
N LEU A 27 -19.71 -11.13 -4.89
CA LEU A 27 -19.94 -12.58 -4.82
C LEU A 27 -19.36 -13.31 -6.04
N SER A 28 -19.59 -12.78 -7.24
CA SER A 28 -18.98 -13.30 -8.48
C SER A 28 -17.44 -13.27 -8.43
N ALA A 29 -16.86 -12.18 -7.91
CA ALA A 29 -15.41 -12.06 -7.70
C ALA A 29 -14.88 -13.10 -6.70
N MET A 30 -15.59 -13.34 -5.59
CA MET A 30 -15.22 -14.35 -4.59
C MET A 30 -15.24 -15.76 -5.18
N ARG A 31 -16.29 -16.13 -5.93
CA ARG A 31 -16.35 -17.42 -6.65
C ARG A 31 -15.16 -17.59 -7.58
N ARG A 32 -14.79 -16.54 -8.33
CA ARG A 32 -13.62 -16.55 -9.22
C ARG A 32 -12.31 -16.74 -8.45
N PHE A 33 -12.11 -16.01 -7.35
CA PHE A 33 -10.88 -16.11 -6.56
C PHE A 33 -10.74 -17.47 -5.88
N SER A 34 -11.83 -18.06 -5.39
CA SER A 34 -11.86 -19.43 -4.87
C SER A 34 -11.34 -20.41 -5.93
N LYS A 35 -11.95 -20.42 -7.13
CA LYS A 35 -11.53 -21.31 -8.22
C LYS A 35 -10.08 -21.12 -8.67
N LEU A 36 -9.60 -19.87 -8.65
CA LEU A 36 -8.20 -19.58 -8.97
C LEU A 36 -7.25 -20.15 -7.90
N ALA A 37 -7.63 -20.07 -6.62
CA ALA A 37 -6.84 -20.65 -5.55
C ALA A 37 -6.80 -22.18 -5.63
N ASP A 38 -7.94 -22.81 -5.94
CA ASP A 38 -8.02 -24.26 -6.17
C ASP A 38 -7.11 -24.67 -7.33
N GLY A 39 -7.17 -23.95 -8.45
CA GLY A 39 -6.33 -24.21 -9.63
C GLY A 39 -4.83 -23.95 -9.39
N MET A 40 -4.48 -23.15 -8.37
CA MET A 40 -3.10 -22.93 -7.93
C MET A 40 -2.64 -23.92 -6.85
N GLY A 41 -3.52 -24.82 -6.38
CA GLY A 41 -3.22 -25.77 -5.31
C GLY A 41 -2.95 -25.09 -3.96
N LEU A 42 -3.55 -23.93 -3.70
CA LEU A 42 -3.39 -23.23 -2.42
C LEU A 42 -4.19 -23.94 -1.32
N SER A 43 -3.54 -24.22 -0.19
CA SER A 43 -4.18 -24.93 0.93
C SER A 43 -5.15 -24.06 1.73
N GLU A 44 -4.90 -22.75 1.82
CA GLU A 44 -5.69 -21.83 2.64
C GLU A 44 -5.85 -20.46 2.00
N LEU A 45 -7.04 -19.88 2.17
CA LEU A 45 -7.35 -18.50 1.83
C LEU A 45 -7.90 -17.77 3.05
N THR A 46 -7.26 -16.67 3.43
CA THR A 46 -7.79 -15.77 4.46
C THR A 46 -8.49 -14.59 3.80
N VAL A 47 -9.76 -14.36 4.15
CA VAL A 47 -10.57 -13.27 3.61
C VAL A 47 -10.95 -12.31 4.73
N VAL A 48 -10.67 -11.03 4.54
CA VAL A 48 -11.08 -9.96 5.46
C VAL A 48 -12.02 -8.98 4.77
N ALA A 49 -12.93 -8.39 5.55
CA ALA A 49 -13.79 -7.30 5.12
C ALA A 49 -13.75 -6.15 6.11
N THR A 50 -13.85 -4.92 5.60
CA THR A 50 -13.66 -3.69 6.37
C THR A 50 -14.97 -2.87 6.44
N ALA A 51 -14.85 -1.55 6.57
CA ALA A 51 -15.94 -0.62 6.87
C ALA A 51 -17.26 -0.86 6.11
N ALA A 52 -17.23 -1.12 4.80
CA ALA A 52 -18.47 -1.30 4.03
C ALA A 52 -19.31 -2.49 4.50
N VAL A 53 -18.68 -3.64 4.77
CA VAL A 53 -19.41 -4.85 5.24
C VAL A 53 -19.71 -4.75 6.73
N ARG A 54 -18.80 -4.15 7.51
CA ARG A 54 -18.97 -3.96 8.95
C ARG A 54 -20.15 -3.05 9.28
N ASP A 55 -20.28 -1.95 8.55
CA ASP A 55 -21.23 -0.87 8.89
C ASP A 55 -22.61 -1.10 8.25
N ALA A 56 -22.73 -1.98 7.24
CA ALA A 56 -24.00 -2.26 6.57
C ALA A 56 -24.87 -3.23 7.38
N SER A 57 -26.17 -2.95 7.45
CA SER A 57 -27.13 -3.78 8.17
C SER A 57 -27.28 -5.19 7.58
N ASP A 58 -27.11 -5.34 6.27
CA ASP A 58 -27.11 -6.61 5.53
C ASP A 58 -25.70 -7.22 5.35
N GLY A 59 -24.67 -6.68 6.00
CA GLY A 59 -23.30 -7.15 5.89
C GLY A 59 -23.11 -8.60 6.37
N ARG A 60 -23.78 -9.00 7.44
CA ARG A 60 -23.74 -10.39 7.97
C ARG A 60 -24.34 -11.40 6.99
N GLU A 61 -25.44 -11.01 6.34
CA GLU A 61 -26.10 -11.83 5.32
C GLU A 61 -25.16 -12.05 4.12
N PHE A 62 -24.50 -10.98 3.66
CA PHE A 62 -23.49 -11.10 2.61
C PHE A 62 -22.34 -12.04 2.98
N CYS A 63 -21.84 -11.99 4.23
CA CYS A 63 -20.83 -12.94 4.69
C CYS A 63 -21.32 -14.39 4.67
N ALA A 64 -22.57 -14.63 5.07
CA ALA A 64 -23.18 -15.96 5.03
C ALA A 64 -23.34 -16.48 3.59
N ASP A 65 -23.71 -15.62 2.64
CA ASP A 65 -23.79 -15.98 1.22
C ASP A 65 -22.42 -16.38 0.66
N VAL A 66 -21.37 -15.61 0.95
CA VAL A 66 -20.02 -15.94 0.48
C VAL A 66 -19.56 -17.28 1.05
N LEU A 67 -19.79 -17.53 2.35
CA LEU A 67 -19.46 -18.80 2.98
C LEU A 67 -20.21 -19.96 2.33
N ARG A 68 -21.53 -19.82 2.12
CA ARG A 68 -22.36 -20.87 1.51
C ARG A 68 -21.91 -21.23 0.10
N GLU A 69 -21.50 -20.25 -0.69
CA GLU A 69 -21.21 -20.47 -2.11
C GLU A 69 -19.75 -20.78 -2.44
N THR A 70 -18.83 -20.43 -1.55
CA THR A 70 -17.39 -20.56 -1.81
C THR A 70 -16.65 -21.33 -0.72
N GLY A 71 -17.28 -21.59 0.42
CA GLY A 71 -16.61 -22.12 1.62
C GLY A 71 -15.70 -21.10 2.31
N LEU A 72 -15.55 -19.88 1.77
CA LEU A 72 -14.66 -18.87 2.31
C LEU A 72 -15.31 -18.13 3.48
N ARG A 73 -14.70 -18.23 4.66
CA ARG A 73 -15.08 -17.44 5.82
C ARG A 73 -14.51 -16.02 5.72
N ILE A 74 -15.40 -15.03 5.77
CA ILE A 74 -15.02 -13.62 5.85
C ILE A 74 -14.83 -13.19 7.31
N TRP A 75 -13.68 -12.62 7.62
CA TRP A 75 -13.41 -11.96 8.89
C TRP A 75 -13.69 -10.47 8.78
N VAL A 76 -14.78 -10.01 9.39
CA VAL A 76 -15.13 -8.60 9.44
C VAL A 76 -14.34 -7.94 10.56
N ILE A 77 -13.40 -7.07 10.21
CA ILE A 77 -12.49 -6.43 11.16
C ILE A 77 -12.96 -5.00 11.50
N ASP A 78 -12.69 -4.54 12.71
CA ASP A 78 -12.92 -3.16 13.12
C ASP A 78 -11.85 -2.20 12.54
N GLY A 79 -12.04 -0.89 12.76
CA GLY A 79 -11.13 0.12 12.21
C GLY A 79 -9.76 0.16 12.88
N GLU A 80 -9.66 -0.25 14.15
CA GLU A 80 -8.35 -0.34 14.81
C GLU A 80 -7.54 -1.52 14.28
N GLU A 81 -8.21 -2.63 14.01
CA GLU A 81 -7.59 -3.81 13.42
C GLU A 81 -7.18 -3.55 11.96
N GLU A 82 -7.99 -2.80 11.20
CA GLU A 82 -7.61 -2.30 9.87
C GLU A 82 -6.34 -1.43 9.94
N ALA A 83 -6.30 -0.48 10.88
CA ALA A 83 -5.12 0.35 11.12
C ALA A 83 -3.88 -0.49 11.50
N ARG A 84 -4.07 -1.52 12.33
CA ARG A 84 -3.01 -2.43 12.76
C ARG A 84 -2.43 -3.22 11.59
N LEU A 85 -3.28 -3.87 10.79
CA LEU A 85 -2.86 -4.66 9.65
C LEU A 85 -2.19 -3.79 8.58
N SER A 86 -2.71 -2.60 8.30
CA SER A 86 -2.05 -1.68 7.37
C SER A 86 -0.68 -1.22 7.87
N ALA A 87 -0.53 -0.97 9.17
CA ALA A 87 0.76 -0.68 9.79
C ALA A 87 1.74 -1.87 9.74
N GLN A 88 1.26 -3.10 9.93
CA GLN A 88 2.07 -4.30 9.76
C GLN A 88 2.50 -4.51 8.31
N GLY A 89 1.66 -4.17 7.34
CA GLY A 89 2.03 -4.15 5.92
C GLY A 89 3.19 -3.19 5.64
N VAL A 90 3.22 -2.04 6.30
CA VAL A 90 4.38 -1.12 6.28
C VAL A 90 5.60 -1.78 6.92
N LEU A 91 5.46 -2.43 8.08
CA LEU A 91 6.58 -3.13 8.74
C LEU A 91 7.14 -4.29 7.89
N LEU A 92 6.34 -4.92 7.02
CA LEU A 92 6.85 -5.92 6.08
C LEU A 92 7.83 -5.31 5.06
N GLY A 93 7.53 -4.10 4.55
CA GLY A 93 8.41 -3.37 3.63
C GLY A 93 9.57 -2.68 4.36
N TRP A 94 9.35 -2.27 5.61
CA TRP A 94 10.32 -1.58 6.45
C TRP A 94 10.33 -2.14 7.89
N PRO A 95 11.06 -3.24 8.16
CA PRO A 95 11.05 -3.88 9.48
C PRO A 95 11.42 -2.94 10.65
N GLY A 96 12.30 -1.98 10.39
CA GLY A 96 12.73 -0.96 11.36
C GLY A 96 12.07 0.41 11.20
N ALA A 97 10.90 0.50 10.55
CA ALA A 97 10.22 1.78 10.39
C ALA A 97 9.76 2.37 11.73
N TYR A 98 9.83 3.70 11.79
CA TYR A 98 9.27 4.52 12.86
C TYR A 98 8.52 5.71 12.26
N GLY A 99 7.37 6.05 12.83
CA GLY A 99 6.55 7.18 12.40
C GLY A 99 5.06 6.87 12.36
N LEU A 100 4.34 7.58 11.51
CA LEU A 100 2.89 7.52 11.39
C LEU A 100 2.49 6.85 10.08
N VAL A 101 1.66 5.82 10.15
CA VAL A 101 1.00 5.21 9.00
C VAL A 101 -0.37 5.87 8.82
N CYS A 102 -0.71 6.21 7.59
CA CYS A 102 -2.02 6.71 7.20
C CYS A 102 -2.54 5.88 6.02
N ASP A 103 -3.54 5.05 6.29
CA ASP A 103 -4.28 4.34 5.25
C ASP A 103 -5.55 5.10 4.89
N ILE A 104 -5.82 5.24 3.60
CA ILE A 104 -7.09 5.79 3.12
C ILE A 104 -7.83 4.78 2.26
N GLY A 105 -8.95 4.32 2.81
CA GLY A 105 -9.96 3.52 2.13
C GLY A 105 -10.89 4.39 1.27
N GLY A 106 -11.96 3.77 0.78
CA GLY A 106 -13.04 4.52 0.14
C GLY A 106 -13.91 5.26 1.17
N SER A 107 -14.18 4.61 2.29
CA SER A 107 -15.16 5.06 3.30
C SER A 107 -14.54 5.59 4.59
N SER A 108 -13.32 5.17 4.93
CA SER A 108 -12.62 5.54 6.15
C SER A 108 -11.16 5.90 5.89
N MET A 109 -10.52 6.44 6.93
CA MET A 109 -9.09 6.69 6.99
C MET A 109 -8.58 6.32 8.38
N GLU A 110 -7.50 5.55 8.40
CA GLU A 110 -6.90 4.95 9.58
C GLU A 110 -5.52 5.56 9.82
N LEU A 111 -5.20 5.85 11.08
CA LEU A 111 -3.86 6.22 11.51
C LEU A 111 -3.32 5.20 12.50
N ALA A 112 -2.04 4.87 12.37
CA ALA A 112 -1.34 3.99 13.29
C ALA A 112 0.10 4.46 13.51
N GLU A 113 0.52 4.51 14.77
CA GLU A 113 1.90 4.75 15.16
C GLU A 113 2.71 3.46 15.03
N ILE A 114 3.89 3.54 14.44
CA ILE A 114 4.84 2.42 14.39
C ILE A 114 6.18 2.83 14.98
N SER A 115 6.78 1.93 15.75
CA SER A 115 8.12 2.09 16.31
C SER A 115 8.70 0.74 16.73
N GLY A 116 9.98 0.51 16.45
CA GLY A 116 10.70 -0.69 16.89
C GLY A 116 10.06 -2.02 16.45
N GLY A 117 9.50 -2.07 15.24
CA GLY A 117 8.82 -3.26 14.71
C GLY A 117 7.46 -3.56 15.35
N ARG A 118 6.89 -2.60 16.09
CA ARG A 118 5.59 -2.74 16.77
C ARG A 118 4.62 -1.66 16.31
N VAL A 119 3.34 -1.99 16.37
CA VAL A 119 2.24 -1.04 16.16
C VAL A 119 1.78 -0.53 17.53
N GLY A 120 1.77 0.79 17.68
CA GLY A 120 1.36 1.51 18.89
C GLY A 120 -0.09 1.96 18.81
N ARG A 121 -0.35 3.25 19.09
CA ARG A 121 -1.68 3.85 19.05
C ARG A 121 -2.30 3.74 17.66
N ARG A 122 -3.62 3.54 17.63
CA ARG A 122 -4.41 3.38 16.41
C ARG A 122 -5.69 4.16 16.54
N VAL A 123 -6.10 4.82 15.47
CA VAL A 123 -7.37 5.54 15.40
C VAL A 123 -7.95 5.41 14.00
N THR A 124 -9.28 5.37 13.91
CA THR A 124 -10.02 5.40 12.65
C THR A 124 -10.88 6.67 12.57
N SER A 125 -11.21 7.08 11.35
CA SER A 125 -12.04 8.24 11.06
C SER A 125 -12.85 8.04 9.80
N GLN A 126 -13.91 8.85 9.65
CA GLN A 126 -14.80 8.81 8.50
C GLN A 126 -14.32 9.70 7.33
N LEU A 127 -13.00 9.85 7.16
CA LEU A 127 -12.37 10.71 6.14
C LEU A 127 -12.14 10.02 4.78
N GLY A 128 -12.89 8.97 4.47
CA GLY A 128 -12.83 8.33 3.16
C GLY A 128 -13.29 9.26 2.03
N PRO A 129 -12.64 9.27 0.85
CA PRO A 129 -13.00 10.14 -0.27
C PRO A 129 -14.44 9.94 -0.77
N LEU A 130 -15.02 8.74 -0.64
CA LEU A 130 -16.44 8.52 -0.98
C LEU A 130 -17.36 9.27 -0.03
N LYS A 131 -17.09 9.24 1.29
CA LYS A 131 -17.88 9.99 2.28
C LYS A 131 -17.75 11.50 2.08
N LEU A 132 -16.56 11.98 1.74
CA LEU A 132 -16.32 13.40 1.49
C LEU A 132 -17.00 13.90 0.22
N ARG A 133 -17.08 13.08 -0.83
CA ARG A 133 -17.80 13.41 -2.06
C ARG A 133 -19.29 13.64 -1.78
N ASP A 134 -19.88 12.83 -0.91
CA ASP A 134 -21.31 12.83 -0.63
C ASP A 134 -21.67 13.82 0.52
N LEU A 135 -20.68 14.58 1.04
CA LEU A 135 -20.84 15.51 2.15
C LEU A 135 -21.52 16.83 1.71
N LYS A 136 -22.58 17.22 2.43
CA LYS A 136 -23.31 18.48 2.21
C LYS A 136 -22.46 19.70 2.60
N GLY A 137 -22.67 20.84 1.93
CA GLY A 137 -21.97 22.11 2.22
C GLY A 137 -20.78 22.43 1.30
N GLY A 138 -20.60 21.67 0.22
CA GLY A 138 -19.62 21.94 -0.82
C GLY A 138 -18.17 21.99 -0.31
N ALA A 139 -17.30 22.71 -1.02
CA ALA A 139 -15.88 22.78 -0.66
C ALA A 139 -15.64 23.35 0.74
N LYS A 140 -16.36 24.41 1.15
CA LYS A 140 -16.20 25.01 2.49
C LYS A 140 -16.59 24.04 3.61
N GLY A 141 -17.72 23.33 3.46
CA GLY A 141 -18.16 22.32 4.42
C GLY A 141 -17.15 21.17 4.55
N ARG A 142 -16.64 20.66 3.42
CA ARG A 142 -15.60 19.63 3.42
C ARG A 142 -14.33 20.10 4.13
N HIS A 143 -13.83 21.30 3.83
CA HIS A 143 -12.62 21.81 4.47
C HIS A 143 -12.77 21.96 5.99
N ALA A 144 -13.93 22.43 6.46
CA ALA A 144 -14.22 22.52 7.89
C ALA A 144 -14.26 21.14 8.55
N HIS A 145 -14.98 20.18 7.96
CA HIS A 145 -15.07 18.81 8.45
C HIS A 145 -13.70 18.10 8.49
N ILE A 146 -12.94 18.18 7.39
CA ILE A 146 -11.57 17.62 7.32
C ILE A 146 -10.67 18.26 8.38
N LYS A 147 -10.77 19.58 8.60
CA LYS A 147 -10.00 20.29 9.61
C LYS A 147 -10.32 19.79 11.02
N GLU A 148 -11.60 19.69 11.35
CA GLU A 148 -12.10 19.22 12.65
C GLU A 148 -11.62 17.80 12.93
N VAL A 149 -11.91 16.86 12.03
CA VAL A 149 -11.58 15.44 12.23
C VAL A 149 -10.06 15.23 12.34
N ILE A 150 -9.25 15.86 11.48
CA ILE A 150 -7.78 15.72 11.56
C ILE A 150 -7.22 16.33 12.86
N THR A 151 -7.85 17.37 13.41
CA THR A 151 -7.43 17.95 14.69
C THR A 151 -7.71 16.97 15.83
N GLY A 152 -8.91 16.37 15.89
CA GLY A 152 -9.23 15.33 16.87
C GLY A 152 -8.36 14.06 16.73
N LEU A 153 -7.96 13.70 15.51
CA LEU A 153 -7.00 12.61 15.29
C LEU A 153 -5.61 12.96 15.83
N GLN A 154 -5.14 14.20 15.64
CA GLN A 154 -3.86 14.65 16.20
C GLN A 154 -3.88 14.62 17.73
N GLU A 155 -4.98 15.03 18.37
CA GLU A 155 -5.12 14.99 19.83
C GLU A 155 -4.96 13.57 20.38
N LYS A 156 -5.53 12.57 19.71
CA LYS A 156 -5.41 11.14 20.11
C LYS A 156 -4.03 10.56 19.81
N MET A 157 -3.44 10.90 18.66
CA MET A 157 -2.15 10.36 18.21
C MET A 157 -0.93 11.07 18.80
N GLY A 158 -1.12 12.27 19.35
CA GLY A 158 -0.04 13.13 19.81
C GLY A 158 0.85 13.65 18.69
N ASN A 159 2.06 14.07 19.05
CA ASN A 159 3.01 14.66 18.11
C ASN A 159 3.73 13.56 17.29
N GLN A 160 3.41 13.47 15.99
CA GLN A 160 3.93 12.45 15.07
C GLN A 160 4.70 13.12 13.91
N ARG A 161 5.87 13.71 14.20
CA ARG A 161 6.66 14.51 13.22
C ARG A 161 7.67 13.71 12.41
N ASP A 162 7.79 12.42 12.66
CA ASP A 162 8.73 11.57 11.92
C ASP A 162 8.17 11.26 10.52
N ARG A 163 8.43 10.06 10.00
CA ARG A 163 7.98 9.68 8.66
C ARG A 163 6.47 9.47 8.62
N LEU A 164 5.83 9.99 7.57
CA LEU A 164 4.45 9.65 7.22
C LEU A 164 4.44 8.58 6.12
N PHE A 165 3.93 7.40 6.42
CA PHE A 165 3.72 6.32 5.46
C PHE A 165 2.29 6.37 4.92
N LEU A 166 2.15 6.59 3.62
CA LEU A 166 0.86 6.66 2.95
C LEU A 166 0.51 5.30 2.32
N VAL A 167 -0.52 4.66 2.87
CA VAL A 167 -1.09 3.38 2.41
C VAL A 167 -2.42 3.62 1.69
N GLY A 168 -2.69 2.86 0.64
CA GLY A 168 -4.00 2.87 0.00
C GLY A 168 -4.01 3.47 -1.40
N GLY A 169 -5.11 3.20 -2.12
CA GLY A 169 -5.18 3.45 -3.56
C GLY A 169 -5.21 4.93 -3.96
N SER A 170 -5.73 5.81 -3.09
CA SER A 170 -5.86 7.23 -3.40
C SER A 170 -4.52 7.94 -3.23
N TRP A 171 -3.75 7.60 -2.19
CA TRP A 171 -2.37 8.05 -2.04
C TRP A 171 -1.48 7.59 -3.19
N ARG A 172 -1.61 6.33 -3.63
CA ARG A 172 -0.89 5.83 -4.80
C ARG A 172 -1.23 6.58 -6.09
N ALA A 173 -2.48 7.02 -6.27
CA ALA A 173 -2.88 7.81 -7.43
C ALA A 173 -2.23 9.21 -7.38
N ILE A 174 -2.26 9.88 -6.22
CA ILE A 174 -1.59 11.17 -6.02
C ILE A 174 -0.08 11.06 -6.24
N ALA A 175 0.55 9.97 -5.78
CA ALA A 175 1.96 9.71 -6.02
C ALA A 175 2.32 9.52 -7.50
N ARG A 176 1.47 8.83 -8.29
CA ARG A 176 1.64 8.74 -9.76
C ARG A 176 1.58 10.12 -10.42
N ILE A 177 0.65 10.97 -9.99
CA ILE A 177 0.55 12.34 -10.49
C ILE A 177 1.78 13.17 -10.10
N ASP A 178 2.30 13.02 -8.88
CA ASP A 178 3.55 13.68 -8.48
C ASP A 178 4.75 13.20 -9.31
N MET A 179 4.87 11.90 -9.58
CA MET A 179 5.90 11.35 -10.46
C MET A 179 5.80 11.94 -11.87
N TYR A 180 4.59 12.00 -12.43
CA TYR A 180 4.34 12.60 -13.75
C TYR A 180 4.74 14.07 -13.78
N ARG A 181 4.24 14.87 -12.82
CA ARG A 181 4.56 16.31 -12.70
C ARG A 181 6.06 16.58 -12.63
N ARG A 182 6.83 15.69 -11.99
CA ARG A 182 8.27 15.83 -11.78
C ARG A 182 9.12 15.20 -12.88
N GLY A 183 8.52 14.49 -13.85
CA GLY A 183 9.28 13.66 -14.80
C GLY A 183 10.13 12.60 -14.09
N TYR A 184 9.61 11.99 -13.02
CA TYR A 184 10.37 11.05 -12.21
C TYR A 184 10.70 9.77 -13.01
N PRO A 185 11.98 9.38 -13.15
CA PRO A 185 12.41 8.39 -14.13
C PRO A 185 12.03 6.94 -13.76
N LEU A 186 11.70 6.68 -12.49
CA LEU A 186 11.38 5.34 -11.99
C LEU A 186 9.93 5.25 -11.51
N HIS A 187 9.05 4.67 -12.31
CA HIS A 187 7.61 4.58 -12.01
C HIS A 187 7.25 3.45 -11.02
N VAL A 188 8.07 3.24 -9.99
CA VAL A 188 7.86 2.28 -8.91
C VAL A 188 7.32 3.00 -7.68
N LEU A 189 6.10 2.65 -7.26
CA LEU A 189 5.40 3.36 -6.19
C LEU A 189 5.87 3.01 -4.78
N HIS A 190 6.24 1.76 -4.54
CA HIS A 190 6.70 1.38 -3.21
C HIS A 190 7.97 2.17 -2.89
N GLU A 191 8.01 2.77 -1.70
CA GLU A 191 9.15 3.56 -1.23
C GLU A 191 9.39 4.88 -1.95
N TYR A 192 8.52 5.25 -2.89
CA TYR A 192 8.54 6.58 -3.47
C TYR A 192 8.42 7.65 -2.37
N ARG A 193 9.29 8.66 -2.42
CA ARG A 193 9.36 9.70 -1.40
C ARG A 193 8.85 11.04 -1.92
N MET A 194 8.08 11.69 -1.06
CA MET A 194 7.57 13.04 -1.27
C MET A 194 8.01 13.93 -0.11
N THR A 195 8.32 15.18 -0.43
CA THR A 195 8.46 16.24 0.58
C THR A 195 7.12 16.90 0.82
N VAL A 196 6.98 17.59 1.96
CA VAL A 196 5.80 18.45 2.24
C VAL A 196 5.57 19.46 1.12
N THR A 197 6.64 20.03 0.57
CA THR A 197 6.61 20.95 -0.57
C THR A 197 6.08 20.27 -1.83
N SER A 198 6.57 19.06 -2.15
CA SER A 198 6.13 18.27 -3.31
C SER A 198 4.64 17.93 -3.23
N VAL A 199 4.16 17.54 -2.04
CA VAL A 199 2.73 17.32 -1.80
C VAL A 199 1.93 18.58 -2.10
N ARG A 200 2.34 19.73 -1.55
CA ARG A 200 1.64 21.01 -1.78
C ARG A 200 1.58 21.38 -3.26
N GLU A 201 2.68 21.21 -3.98
CA GLU A 201 2.74 21.47 -5.43
C GLU A 201 1.86 20.51 -6.22
N THR A 202 1.87 19.22 -5.88
CA THR A 202 1.03 18.22 -6.55
C THR A 202 -0.44 18.45 -6.29
N VAL A 203 -0.84 18.86 -5.07
CA VAL A 203 -2.24 19.25 -4.79
C VAL A 203 -2.66 20.43 -5.67
N LYS A 204 -1.82 21.46 -5.80
CA LYS A 204 -2.09 22.61 -6.69
C LYS A 204 -2.18 22.20 -8.16
N PHE A 205 -1.28 21.32 -8.60
CA PHE A 205 -1.28 20.80 -9.96
C PHE A 205 -2.58 20.05 -10.27
N ILE A 206 -3.01 19.14 -9.38
CA ILE A 206 -4.29 18.42 -9.50
C ILE A 206 -5.48 19.39 -9.61
N GLN A 207 -5.47 20.50 -8.87
CA GLN A 207 -6.54 21.50 -8.90
C GLN A 207 -6.58 22.33 -10.19
N ALA A 208 -5.44 22.52 -10.84
CA ALA A 208 -5.31 23.36 -12.04
C ALA A 208 -5.39 22.56 -13.35
N SER A 209 -5.26 21.23 -13.28
CA SER A 209 -5.26 20.36 -14.46
C SER A 209 -6.65 19.79 -14.77
N ASP A 210 -6.86 19.42 -16.03
CA ASP A 210 -7.98 18.58 -16.42
C ASP A 210 -7.80 17.15 -15.87
N LEU A 211 -8.85 16.62 -15.24
CA LEU A 211 -8.79 15.31 -14.58
C LEU A 211 -8.74 14.16 -15.59
N ASP A 212 -9.32 14.30 -16.77
CA ASP A 212 -9.30 13.26 -17.80
C ASP A 212 -7.95 13.20 -18.52
N GLU A 213 -7.30 14.35 -18.74
CA GLU A 213 -5.91 14.40 -19.20
C GLU A 213 -4.97 13.73 -18.21
N LEU A 214 -5.05 14.09 -16.92
CA LEU A 214 -4.25 13.46 -15.88
C LEU A 214 -4.51 11.96 -15.76
N ARG A 215 -5.77 11.54 -15.95
CA ARG A 215 -6.18 10.14 -15.89
C ARG A 215 -5.44 9.32 -16.94
N ASN A 216 -5.44 9.81 -18.17
CA ASN A 216 -4.79 9.17 -19.31
C ASN A 216 -3.27 9.17 -19.14
N ALA A 217 -2.68 10.32 -18.78
CA ALA A 217 -1.24 10.46 -18.62
C ALA A 217 -0.66 9.59 -17.49
N CYS A 218 -1.39 9.45 -16.37
CA CYS A 218 -0.90 8.73 -15.19
C CYS A 218 -1.37 7.27 -15.11
N GLY A 219 -2.16 6.79 -16.07
CA GLY A 219 -2.73 5.43 -16.06
C GLY A 219 -3.62 5.16 -14.84
N VAL A 220 -4.39 6.16 -14.40
CA VAL A 220 -5.30 6.04 -13.24
C VAL A 220 -6.70 5.67 -13.74
N SER A 221 -7.42 4.79 -13.06
CA SER A 221 -8.80 4.45 -13.47
C SER A 221 -9.76 5.62 -13.25
N SER A 222 -10.79 5.77 -14.07
CA SER A 222 -11.78 6.87 -13.93
C SER A 222 -12.44 6.89 -12.56
N SER A 223 -12.79 5.71 -12.04
CA SER A 223 -13.34 5.54 -10.68
C SER A 223 -12.39 5.95 -9.56
N ARG A 224 -11.07 5.92 -9.79
CA ARG A 224 -10.07 6.39 -8.83
C ARG A 224 -9.82 7.87 -9.00
N MET A 225 -9.74 8.36 -10.23
CA MET A 225 -9.48 9.77 -10.53
C MET A 225 -10.57 10.68 -9.95
N SER A 226 -11.83 10.26 -10.00
CA SER A 226 -12.93 11.01 -9.37
C SER A 226 -12.79 11.20 -7.85
N LEU A 227 -11.99 10.37 -7.18
CA LEU A 227 -11.71 10.44 -5.74
C LEU A 227 -10.43 11.22 -5.41
N VAL A 228 -9.57 11.47 -6.39
CA VAL A 228 -8.26 12.12 -6.19
C VAL A 228 -8.40 13.53 -5.61
N PRO A 229 -9.30 14.42 -6.09
CA PRO A 229 -9.43 15.76 -5.52
C PRO A 229 -9.77 15.76 -4.02
N TYR A 230 -10.70 14.90 -3.59
CA TYR A 230 -11.09 14.78 -2.19
C TYR A 230 -9.95 14.24 -1.32
N ALA A 231 -9.23 13.22 -1.81
CA ALA A 231 -8.05 12.71 -1.13
C ALA A 231 -6.96 13.79 -1.03
N ALA A 232 -6.77 14.60 -2.07
CA ALA A 232 -5.80 15.70 -2.06
C ALA A 232 -6.11 16.76 -1.00
N GLU A 233 -7.39 17.10 -0.77
CA GLU A 233 -7.83 17.97 0.34
C GLU A 233 -7.43 17.39 1.70
N VAL A 234 -7.68 16.09 1.92
CA VAL A 234 -7.29 15.37 3.16
C VAL A 234 -5.79 15.35 3.36
N LEU A 235 -5.02 14.98 2.32
CA LEU A 235 -3.56 14.90 2.39
C LEU A 235 -2.93 16.26 2.71
N SER A 236 -3.44 17.34 2.08
CA SER A 236 -2.99 18.70 2.34
C SER A 236 -3.17 19.08 3.82
N ARG A 237 -4.34 18.78 4.40
CA ARG A 237 -4.60 19.06 5.82
C ARG A 237 -3.80 18.14 6.76
N LEU A 238 -3.64 16.86 6.42
CA LEU A 238 -2.88 15.88 7.20
C LEU A 238 -1.42 16.33 7.34
N VAL A 239 -0.76 16.63 6.22
CA VAL A 239 0.64 17.06 6.20
C VAL A 239 0.83 18.40 6.92
N LYS A 240 -0.11 19.35 6.76
CA LYS A 240 -0.07 20.64 7.48
C LYS A 240 -0.18 20.48 9.00
N THR A 241 -0.91 19.46 9.46
CA THR A 241 -1.20 19.23 10.89
C THR A 241 -0.08 18.46 11.57
N PHE A 242 0.34 17.32 11.01
CA PHE A 242 1.37 16.46 11.60
C PHE A 242 2.80 16.92 11.30
N ARG A 243 3.01 17.69 10.21
CA ARG A 243 4.32 18.22 9.80
C ARG A 243 5.42 17.14 9.76
N PRO A 244 5.22 16.05 9.00
CA PRO A 244 6.20 14.97 8.92
C PRO A 244 7.51 15.46 8.29
N LYS A 245 8.64 14.91 8.75
CA LYS A 245 9.98 15.19 8.19
C LYS A 245 10.10 14.68 6.76
N ASP A 246 9.53 13.51 6.48
CA ASP A 246 9.46 12.92 5.16
C ASP A 246 8.17 12.10 4.96
N ILE A 247 7.82 11.84 3.71
CA ILE A 247 6.62 11.11 3.33
C ILE A 247 7.04 9.97 2.40
N ALA A 248 6.56 8.76 2.67
CA ALA A 248 6.83 7.58 1.86
C ALA A 248 5.53 6.90 1.43
N ILE A 249 5.49 6.41 0.19
CA ILE A 249 4.35 5.66 -0.34
C ILE A 249 4.55 4.18 -0.07
N SER A 250 3.56 3.54 0.56
CA SER A 250 3.53 2.10 0.72
C SER A 250 2.62 1.46 -0.32
N SER A 251 3.18 0.53 -1.10
CA SER A 251 2.37 -0.35 -1.94
C SER A 251 1.73 -1.48 -1.13
N TYR A 252 2.28 -1.77 0.05
CA TYR A 252 1.80 -2.75 1.01
C TYR A 252 0.75 -2.12 1.94
N GLY A 253 -0.24 -2.91 2.35
CA GLY A 253 -1.28 -2.52 3.30
C GLY A 253 -1.84 -3.75 4.00
N ILE A 254 -3.15 -3.79 4.23
CA ILE A 254 -3.84 -4.86 4.97
C ILE A 254 -3.43 -6.27 4.52
N ARG A 255 -3.37 -6.54 3.21
CA ARG A 255 -3.05 -7.89 2.69
C ARG A 255 -1.66 -8.35 3.11
N GLU A 256 -0.68 -7.46 2.99
CA GLU A 256 0.68 -7.71 3.43
C GLU A 256 0.78 -7.75 4.97
N GLY A 257 -0.05 -6.97 5.67
CA GLY A 257 -0.22 -7.05 7.12
C GLY A 257 -0.73 -8.39 7.62
N MET A 258 -1.68 -8.99 6.92
CA MET A 258 -2.18 -10.34 7.24
C MET A 258 -1.08 -11.40 7.10
N LEU A 259 -0.25 -11.29 6.05
CA LEU A 259 0.91 -12.15 5.88
C LEU A 259 1.91 -11.93 7.02
N TYR A 260 2.19 -10.67 7.36
CA TYR A 260 3.07 -10.31 8.46
C TYR A 260 2.58 -10.90 9.80
N GLU A 261 1.27 -10.87 10.05
CA GLU A 261 0.66 -11.43 11.25
C GLU A 261 0.91 -12.94 11.38
N GLN A 262 0.88 -13.66 10.27
CA GLN A 262 1.14 -15.11 10.24
C GLN A 262 2.63 -15.46 10.32
N MET A 263 3.53 -14.49 10.10
CA MET A 263 4.97 -14.74 10.14
C MET A 263 5.48 -14.88 11.58
N PRO A 264 6.30 -15.90 11.90
CA PRO A 264 7.04 -15.94 13.15
C PRO A 264 8.05 -14.80 13.22
N GLN A 265 8.42 -14.37 14.44
CA GLN A 265 9.32 -13.22 14.65
C GLN A 265 10.65 -13.35 13.89
N ARG A 266 11.21 -14.57 13.84
CA ARG A 266 12.45 -14.85 13.07
C ARG A 266 12.34 -14.50 11.58
N LEU A 267 11.17 -14.60 10.96
CA LEU A 267 10.97 -14.18 9.57
C LEU A 267 10.75 -12.67 9.46
N ARG A 268 10.03 -12.07 10.42
CA ARG A 268 9.81 -10.61 10.48
C ARG A 268 11.10 -9.81 10.64
N ASP A 269 12.08 -10.38 11.34
CA ASP A 269 13.39 -9.76 11.57
C ASP A 269 14.33 -9.89 10.34
N ARG A 270 13.95 -10.68 9.33
CA ARG A 270 14.76 -10.82 8.12
C ARG A 270 14.68 -9.57 7.27
N ASP A 271 15.72 -9.40 6.46
CA ASP A 271 15.86 -8.27 5.57
C ASP A 271 15.08 -8.53 4.27
N PRO A 272 13.98 -7.80 3.99
CA PRO A 272 13.08 -8.11 2.88
C PRO A 272 13.76 -8.01 1.51
N LEU A 273 14.74 -7.09 1.35
CA LEU A 273 15.50 -6.98 0.11
C LEU A 273 16.32 -8.25 -0.13
N ILE A 274 17.01 -8.70 0.91
CA ILE A 274 17.90 -9.85 0.81
C ILE A 274 17.10 -11.14 0.62
N GLU A 275 15.96 -11.30 1.29
CA GLU A 275 15.08 -12.44 1.09
C GLU A 275 14.48 -12.47 -0.33
N ALA A 276 14.09 -11.30 -0.87
CA ALA A 276 13.63 -11.21 -2.26
C ALA A 276 14.74 -11.59 -3.25
N CYS A 277 15.98 -11.18 -2.99
CA CYS A 277 17.14 -11.57 -3.81
C CYS A 277 17.48 -13.07 -3.68
N TYR A 278 17.37 -13.65 -2.49
CA TYR A 278 17.53 -15.10 -2.30
C TYR A 278 16.47 -15.89 -3.06
N PHE A 279 15.22 -15.43 -3.05
CA PHE A 279 14.15 -16.05 -3.83
C PHE A 279 14.44 -15.98 -5.34
N ALA A 280 14.87 -14.82 -5.85
CA ALA A 280 15.23 -14.66 -7.26
C ALA A 280 16.42 -15.55 -7.65
N GLU A 281 17.46 -15.63 -6.81
CA GLU A 281 18.60 -16.52 -7.01
C GLU A 281 18.16 -17.97 -7.06
N ALA A 282 17.39 -18.43 -6.07
CA ALA A 282 16.91 -19.82 -5.99
C ALA A 282 16.08 -20.24 -7.19
N LYS A 283 15.32 -19.30 -7.76
CA LYS A 283 14.43 -19.54 -8.88
C LYS A 283 15.15 -19.51 -10.23
N ASP A 284 16.02 -18.53 -10.45
CA ASP A 284 16.45 -18.14 -11.80
C ASP A 284 17.98 -18.29 -12.04
N ALA A 285 18.81 -18.38 -11.00
CA ALA A 285 20.26 -18.51 -11.16
C ALA A 285 20.69 -19.90 -11.66
N ARG A 286 21.84 -19.99 -12.33
CA ARG A 286 22.40 -21.28 -12.79
C ARG A 286 22.88 -22.14 -11.61
N MET A 287 23.44 -21.49 -10.60
CA MET A 287 24.01 -22.12 -9.41
C MET A 287 23.50 -21.42 -8.14
N PRO A 288 22.28 -21.76 -7.67
CA PRO A 288 21.74 -21.20 -6.44
C PRO A 288 22.70 -21.32 -5.25
N GLY A 289 22.91 -20.21 -4.52
CA GLY A 289 23.80 -20.11 -3.37
C GLY A 289 25.17 -19.50 -3.68
N PHE A 290 25.56 -19.40 -4.95
CA PHE A 290 26.83 -18.79 -5.34
C PHE A 290 26.90 -17.28 -5.03
N GLY A 291 25.77 -16.57 -5.01
CA GLY A 291 25.73 -15.15 -4.66
C GLY A 291 26.27 -14.86 -3.25
N LYS A 292 26.10 -15.78 -2.30
CA LYS A 292 26.72 -15.67 -0.96
C LYS A 292 28.24 -15.84 -1.01
N VAL A 293 28.73 -16.77 -1.82
CA VAL A 293 30.18 -16.99 -2.03
C VAL A 293 30.80 -15.75 -2.65
N LEU A 294 30.18 -15.21 -3.70
CA LEU A 294 30.60 -13.98 -4.37
C LEU A 294 30.62 -12.78 -3.40
N TYR A 295 29.58 -12.62 -2.59
CA TYR A 295 29.54 -11.55 -1.60
C TYR A 295 30.71 -11.64 -0.61
N ASN A 296 30.97 -12.83 -0.06
CA ASN A 296 32.08 -13.03 0.87
C ASN A 296 33.45 -12.78 0.21
N PHE A 297 33.61 -13.16 -1.05
CA PHE A 297 34.82 -12.93 -1.83
C PHE A 297 35.13 -11.44 -2.01
N ILE A 298 34.12 -10.61 -2.33
CA ILE A 298 34.32 -9.16 -2.56
C ILE A 298 34.19 -8.31 -1.30
N LEU A 299 33.67 -8.86 -0.19
CA LEU A 299 33.46 -8.13 1.06
C LEU A 299 34.69 -7.36 1.57
N PRO A 300 35.94 -7.86 1.44
CA PRO A 300 37.14 -7.10 1.83
C PRO A 300 37.23 -5.72 1.16
N LEU A 301 36.79 -5.57 -0.10
CA LEU A 301 36.77 -4.29 -0.83
C LEU A 301 35.79 -3.28 -0.22
N TYR A 302 34.77 -3.77 0.49
CA TYR A 302 33.72 -2.96 1.11
C TYR A 302 33.79 -2.97 2.64
N ARG A 303 34.92 -3.36 3.24
CA ARG A 303 35.05 -3.54 4.70
C ARG A 303 34.69 -2.27 5.48
N SER A 304 35.08 -1.10 5.00
CA SER A 304 34.77 0.21 5.58
C SER A 304 33.41 0.78 5.16
N ALA A 305 32.70 0.15 4.23
CA ALA A 305 31.46 0.68 3.72
C ALA A 305 30.33 0.62 4.79
N PRO A 306 29.42 1.61 4.81
CA PRO A 306 28.27 1.58 5.71
C PRO A 306 27.41 0.34 5.51
N HIS A 307 26.66 -0.07 6.54
CA HIS A 307 25.77 -1.23 6.48
C HIS A 307 24.81 -1.18 5.28
N ALA A 308 24.23 -0.01 5.00
CA ALA A 308 23.33 0.17 3.86
C ALA A 308 24.00 -0.15 2.51
N ARG A 309 25.27 0.24 2.33
CA ARG A 309 26.03 -0.06 1.10
C ARG A 309 26.38 -1.54 1.02
N LYS A 310 26.85 -2.14 2.13
CA LYS A 310 27.13 -3.59 2.20
C LYS A 310 25.90 -4.44 1.87
N ARG A 311 24.73 -4.00 2.31
CA ARG A 311 23.44 -4.62 2.01
C ARG A 311 23.11 -4.58 0.52
N LEU A 312 23.29 -3.43 -0.14
CA LEU A 312 23.11 -3.32 -1.60
C LEU A 312 24.12 -4.18 -2.38
N VAL A 313 25.38 -4.23 -1.94
CA VAL A 313 26.40 -5.09 -2.53
C VAL A 313 25.99 -6.56 -2.41
N LYS A 314 25.50 -7.00 -1.24
CA LYS A 314 24.99 -8.36 -1.05
C LYS A 314 23.82 -8.66 -1.99
N ALA A 315 22.85 -7.76 -2.11
CA ALA A 315 21.74 -7.89 -3.04
C ALA A 315 22.23 -8.04 -4.49
N ALA A 316 23.17 -7.20 -4.93
CA ALA A 316 23.76 -7.28 -6.26
C ALA A 316 24.47 -8.62 -6.50
N CYS A 317 25.20 -9.16 -5.52
CA CYS A 317 25.82 -10.49 -5.64
C CYS A 317 24.80 -11.61 -5.79
N LEU A 318 23.68 -11.54 -5.06
CA LEU A 318 22.60 -12.52 -5.19
C LEU A 318 21.92 -12.44 -6.56
N LEU A 319 21.79 -11.24 -7.12
CA LEU A 319 21.15 -11.01 -8.42
C LEU A 319 22.11 -11.13 -9.62
N HIS A 320 23.41 -11.38 -9.42
CA HIS A 320 24.41 -11.29 -10.50
C HIS A 320 24.12 -12.25 -11.68
N ASP A 321 23.44 -13.37 -11.42
CA ASP A 321 23.22 -14.44 -12.39
C ASP A 321 21.75 -14.73 -12.72
N VAL A 322 20.80 -13.92 -12.23
CA VAL A 322 19.37 -14.22 -12.42
C VAL A 322 18.87 -13.95 -13.85
N SER A 323 19.63 -13.18 -14.63
CA SER A 323 19.29 -12.81 -16.02
C SER A 323 20.11 -13.57 -17.08
N TRP A 324 20.78 -14.66 -16.72
CA TRP A 324 21.75 -15.35 -17.60
C TRP A 324 21.15 -15.85 -18.92
N ARG A 325 19.85 -16.21 -18.92
CA ARG A 325 19.11 -16.69 -20.10
C ARG A 325 18.88 -15.62 -21.18
N ALA A 326 19.07 -14.34 -20.85
CA ALA A 326 18.98 -13.27 -21.84
C ALA A 326 20.12 -13.40 -22.87
N HIS A 327 19.83 -12.98 -24.11
CA HIS A 327 20.83 -12.88 -25.16
C HIS A 327 22.03 -12.03 -24.67
N PRO A 328 23.28 -12.43 -24.94
CA PRO A 328 24.47 -11.77 -24.40
C PRO A 328 24.47 -10.25 -24.54
N ASP A 329 24.07 -9.73 -25.71
CA ASP A 329 24.04 -8.29 -26.01
C ASP A 329 23.02 -7.50 -25.18
N TYR A 330 21.98 -8.15 -24.68
CA TYR A 330 20.90 -7.51 -23.90
C TYR A 330 20.93 -7.89 -22.42
N ARG A 331 21.93 -8.67 -21.97
CA ARG A 331 21.96 -9.20 -20.60
C ARG A 331 22.08 -8.10 -19.56
N ALA A 332 22.92 -7.09 -19.83
CA ALA A 332 23.08 -5.94 -18.93
C ALA A 332 21.79 -5.12 -18.81
N GLU A 333 21.12 -4.85 -19.93
CA GLU A 333 19.83 -4.17 -19.97
C GLU A 333 18.74 -4.98 -19.27
N THR A 334 18.67 -6.29 -19.53
CA THR A 334 17.72 -7.18 -18.85
C THR A 334 17.98 -7.24 -17.34
N CYS A 335 19.25 -7.24 -16.92
CA CYS A 335 19.61 -7.16 -15.50
C CYS A 335 19.15 -5.83 -14.88
N PHE A 336 19.41 -4.71 -15.57
CA PHE A 336 18.98 -3.39 -15.14
C PHE A 336 17.46 -3.30 -15.01
N ASP A 337 16.72 -3.75 -16.02
CA ASP A 337 15.26 -3.77 -16.03
C ASP A 337 14.70 -4.69 -14.94
N ASN A 338 15.26 -5.90 -14.79
CA ASN A 338 14.83 -6.82 -13.74
C ASN A 338 15.08 -6.22 -12.34
N ALA A 339 16.25 -5.62 -12.10
CA ALA A 339 16.57 -5.05 -10.80
C ALA A 339 15.73 -3.81 -10.47
N THR A 340 15.48 -2.94 -11.45
CA THR A 340 14.75 -1.68 -11.24
C THR A 340 13.23 -1.83 -11.28
N ARG A 341 12.70 -2.84 -11.99
CA ARG A 341 11.25 -3.08 -12.12
C ARG A 341 10.76 -4.24 -11.25
N ALA A 342 11.65 -4.99 -10.60
CA ALA A 342 11.24 -5.99 -9.62
C ALA A 342 10.56 -5.35 -8.41
N ASN A 343 9.64 -6.11 -7.82
CA ASN A 343 8.98 -5.73 -6.57
C ASN A 343 9.90 -6.00 -5.36
N LEU A 344 11.08 -5.36 -5.34
CA LEU A 344 12.01 -5.41 -4.22
C LEU A 344 11.53 -4.47 -3.11
N GLY A 345 11.39 -4.98 -1.90
CA GLY A 345 11.03 -4.20 -0.72
C GLY A 345 12.25 -3.76 0.09
N GLY A 346 12.11 -2.68 0.84
CA GLY A 346 13.12 -2.24 1.81
C GLY A 346 14.34 -1.56 1.20
N LEU A 347 14.31 -0.99 0.00
CA LEU A 347 15.38 -0.14 -0.52
C LEU A 347 15.35 1.22 0.22
N LYS A 348 16.49 1.60 0.80
CA LYS A 348 16.58 2.77 1.69
C LYS A 348 16.79 4.07 0.95
#